data_AF-A0A7C3G367-F1
#
_entry.id   AF-A0A7C3G367-F1
#
_cell.length_a   1.000
_cell.length_b   1.000
_cell.length_c   1.000
_cell.angle_alpha   90.00
_cell.angle_beta   90.00
_cell.angle_gamma   90.00
#
_symmetry.space_group_name_H-M   'P 1'
#
loop_
_entity.id
_entity.type
_entity.pdbx_description
1 polymer ?
#
loop_
_entity_poly.entity_id
_entity_poly.type
_entity_poly.pdbx_seq_one_letter_code
_entity_poly.pdbx_strand_id
1 'polypeptide(L)'
;MHIIQSPLFDFEEFIRIKKNNRLTMVLESLPIEKLLKAIEDEHWTGRKGYPVRGMWSALIAGILYQCDTVAETIRMLERDKDTRLICGFARDKIPGQDAFGRFLKKLVKQEALLEECFASLVDRLRKE
;
A
#
# COMPACT_ATOMS: atom_id res chain seq x y z
N MET A 1 28.91 -23.58 -26.86
CA MET A 1 27.50 -23.94 -27.06
C MET A 1 26.66 -22.92 -26.29
N HIS A 2 26.08 -21.93 -26.96
CA HIS A 2 25.15 -20.98 -26.33
C HIS A 2 23.74 -21.55 -26.48
N ILE A 3 23.14 -21.94 -25.35
CA ILE A 3 21.72 -22.31 -25.34
C ILE A 3 20.94 -21.01 -25.23
N ILE A 4 20.34 -20.57 -26.33
CA ILE A 4 19.33 -19.51 -26.31
C ILE A 4 18.03 -20.20 -25.94
N GLN A 5 17.61 -20.07 -24.68
CA GLN A 5 16.26 -20.49 -24.28
C GLN A 5 15.26 -19.50 -24.86
N SER A 6 14.34 -19.99 -25.67
CA SER A 6 13.13 -19.25 -26.00
C SER A 6 12.37 -18.97 -24.69
N PRO A 7 11.94 -17.72 -24.44
CA PRO A 7 11.24 -17.39 -23.21
C PRO A 7 9.96 -18.22 -23.10
N LEU A 8 9.73 -18.79 -21.91
CA LEU A 8 8.60 -19.68 -21.63
C LEU A 8 7.25 -18.97 -21.78
N PHE A 9 7.25 -17.65 -21.69
CA PHE A 9 6.08 -16.77 -21.88
C PHE A 9 6.42 -15.65 -22.83
N ASP A 10 5.40 -15.20 -23.55
CA ASP A 10 5.44 -13.96 -24.30
C ASP A 10 5.74 -12.78 -23.36
N PHE A 11 6.56 -11.83 -23.80
CA PHE A 11 7.04 -10.75 -22.94
C PHE A 11 5.88 -9.82 -22.54
N GLU A 12 5.00 -9.50 -23.47
CA GLU A 12 3.79 -8.72 -23.24
C GLU A 12 2.83 -9.46 -22.29
N GLU A 13 2.68 -10.78 -22.44
CA GLU A 13 1.90 -11.60 -21.52
C GLU A 13 2.48 -11.60 -20.09
N PHE A 14 3.80 -11.70 -19.94
CA PHE A 14 4.49 -11.60 -18.65
C PHE A 14 4.24 -10.25 -17.97
N ILE A 15 4.33 -9.14 -18.72
CA ILE A 15 4.03 -7.80 -18.22
C ILE A 15 2.54 -7.67 -17.83
N ARG A 16 1.62 -8.23 -18.62
CA ARG A 16 0.18 -8.21 -18.34
C ARG A 16 -0.15 -8.94 -17.04
N ILE A 17 0.42 -10.13 -16.83
CA ILE A 17 0.24 -10.90 -15.58
C ILE A 17 0.77 -10.10 -14.39
N LYS A 18 1.93 -9.44 -14.54
CA LYS A 18 2.50 -8.57 -13.50
C LYS A 18 1.62 -7.37 -13.15
N LYS A 19 0.91 -6.80 -14.14
CA LYS A 19 -0.03 -5.68 -13.93
C LYS A 19 -1.25 -6.08 -13.11
N ASN A 20 -1.62 -7.37 -13.12
CA ASN A 20 -2.76 -7.89 -12.35
C ASN A 20 -2.40 -8.15 -10.87
N ASN A 21 -1.71 -7.20 -10.22
CA ASN A 21 -1.43 -7.31 -8.80
C ASN A 21 -2.70 -6.94 -8.01
N ARG A 22 -3.27 -7.91 -7.30
CA ARG A 22 -4.40 -7.75 -6.38
C ARG A 22 -4.26 -6.52 -5.48
N LEU A 23 -3.05 -6.20 -5.03
CA LEU A 23 -2.78 -4.99 -4.24
C LEU A 23 -3.13 -3.70 -5.01
N THR A 24 -2.72 -3.59 -6.27
CA THR A 24 -3.00 -2.40 -7.09
C THR A 24 -4.51 -2.24 -7.30
N MET A 25 -5.21 -3.31 -7.64
CA MET A 25 -6.67 -3.30 -7.81
C MET A 25 -7.40 -2.85 -6.54
N VAL A 26 -6.97 -3.33 -5.37
CA VAL A 26 -7.55 -2.92 -4.09
C VAL A 26 -7.25 -1.44 -3.80
N LEU A 27 -6.02 -0.98 -4.03
CA LEU A 27 -5.68 0.42 -3.78
C LEU A 27 -6.45 1.39 -4.68
N GLU A 28 -6.70 1.01 -5.93
CA GLU A 28 -7.44 1.83 -6.90
C GLU A 28 -8.95 1.90 -6.60
N SER A 29 -9.52 0.89 -5.94
CA SER A 29 -10.95 0.83 -5.66
C SER A 29 -11.38 1.58 -4.38
N LEU A 30 -10.45 1.78 -3.44
CA LEU A 30 -10.75 2.35 -2.13
C LEU A 30 -10.94 3.89 -2.19
N PRO A 31 -12.07 4.45 -1.71
CA PRO A 31 -12.36 5.89 -1.77
C PRO A 31 -11.66 6.71 -0.67
N ILE A 32 -10.33 6.67 -0.62
CA ILE A 32 -9.53 7.11 0.55
C ILE A 32 -9.02 8.55 0.51
N GLU A 33 -9.23 9.28 -0.57
CA GLU A 33 -8.57 10.57 -0.80
C GLU A 33 -8.83 11.59 0.32
N LYS A 34 -10.08 11.67 0.81
CA LYS A 34 -10.44 12.54 1.94
C LYS A 34 -9.70 12.15 3.22
N LEU A 35 -9.63 10.85 3.50
CA LEU A 35 -8.93 10.29 4.66
C LEU A 35 -7.43 10.59 4.61
N LEU A 36 -6.78 10.32 3.47
CA LEU A 36 -5.34 10.58 3.33
C LEU A 36 -5.03 12.05 3.50
N LYS A 37 -5.83 12.94 2.89
CA LYS A 37 -5.67 14.39 3.03
C LYS A 37 -5.79 14.84 4.49
N ALA A 38 -6.78 14.34 5.23
CA ALA A 38 -6.95 14.68 6.64
C ALA A 38 -5.75 14.25 7.52
N ILE A 39 -5.12 13.12 7.19
CA ILE A 39 -3.90 12.65 7.89
C ILE A 39 -2.68 13.50 7.51
N GLU A 40 -2.59 13.94 6.25
CA GLU A 40 -1.52 14.82 5.74
C GLU A 40 -1.61 16.24 6.33
N ASP A 41 -2.83 16.76 6.49
CA ASP A 41 -3.11 18.09 7.05
C ASP A 41 -2.84 18.15 8.57
N GLU A 42 -2.68 17.00 9.25
CA GLU A 42 -2.30 16.97 10.66
C GLU A 42 -0.87 17.49 10.83
N HIS A 43 -0.77 18.73 11.32
CA HIS A 43 0.49 19.47 11.45
C HIS A 43 1.56 18.64 12.18
N TRP A 44 2.68 18.45 11.49
CA TRP A 44 3.88 17.83 12.05
C TRP A 44 4.98 18.87 12.23
N THR A 45 5.70 18.79 13.34
CA THR A 45 6.93 19.53 13.58
C THR A 45 8.11 18.55 13.58
N GLY A 46 9.16 18.84 12.80
CA GLY A 46 10.37 18.02 12.72
C GLY A 46 10.69 17.48 11.32
N ARG A 47 11.47 16.38 11.27
CA ARG A 47 11.95 15.78 10.00
C ARG A 47 10.76 15.38 9.12
N LYS A 48 10.89 15.60 7.80
CA LYS A 48 9.92 15.14 6.81
C LYS A 48 9.71 13.62 6.96
N GLY A 49 8.47 13.24 7.26
CA GLY A 49 8.07 11.85 7.44
C GLY A 49 7.96 11.10 6.11
N TYR A 50 7.40 9.89 6.18
CA TYR A 50 7.08 9.07 5.02
C TYR A 50 5.79 9.56 4.35
N PRO A 51 5.61 9.37 3.03
CA PRO A 51 4.36 9.69 2.34
C PRO A 51 3.18 8.93 2.96
N VAL A 52 2.09 9.64 3.29
CA VAL A 52 0.90 9.04 3.93
C VAL A 52 0.26 7.99 3.03
N ARG A 53 0.16 8.27 1.72
CA ARG A 53 -0.30 7.27 0.74
C ARG A 53 0.56 6.01 0.75
N GLY A 54 1.88 6.13 0.85
CA GLY A 54 2.75 4.96 0.90
C GLY A 54 2.58 4.13 2.17
N MET A 55 2.40 4.80 3.31
CA MET A 55 2.08 4.15 4.58
C MET A 55 0.74 3.41 4.53
N TRP A 56 -0.29 4.03 3.93
CA TRP A 56 -1.58 3.40 3.67
C TRP A 56 -1.44 2.18 2.76
N SER A 57 -0.73 2.31 1.64
CA SER A 57 -0.51 1.20 0.71
C SER A 57 0.21 0.03 1.37
N ALA A 58 1.16 0.29 2.27
CA ALA A 58 1.84 -0.75 3.03
C ALA A 58 0.92 -1.43 4.06
N LEU A 59 0.02 -0.69 4.70
CA LEU A 59 -0.99 -1.28 5.59
C LEU A 59 -1.89 -2.26 4.81
N ILE A 60 -2.41 -1.84 3.65
CA ILE A 60 -3.24 -2.69 2.80
C ILE A 60 -2.44 -3.91 2.30
N ALA A 61 -1.18 -3.73 1.91
CA ALA A 61 -0.31 -4.84 1.54
C ALA A 61 -0.14 -5.85 2.68
N GLY A 62 0.14 -5.38 3.90
CA GLY A 62 0.24 -6.23 5.08
C GLY A 62 -1.02 -7.06 5.32
N ILE A 63 -2.20 -6.45 5.19
CA ILE A 63 -3.49 -7.15 5.32
C ILE A 63 -3.67 -8.20 4.21
N LEU A 64 -3.44 -7.83 2.94
CA LEU A 64 -3.62 -8.73 1.81
C LEU A 64 -2.66 -9.92 1.81
N TYR A 65 -1.45 -9.71 2.32
CA TYR A 65 -0.40 -10.73 2.43
C TYR A 65 -0.36 -11.40 3.81
N GLN A 66 -1.39 -11.18 4.64
CA GLN A 66 -1.57 -11.85 5.94
C GLN A 66 -0.37 -11.68 6.88
N CYS A 67 0.18 -10.47 6.95
CA CYS A 67 1.16 -10.11 7.98
C CYS A 67 0.43 -9.91 9.30
N ASP A 68 0.79 -10.67 10.33
CA ASP A 68 0.18 -10.60 11.65
C ASP A 68 0.67 -9.38 12.44
N THR A 69 1.83 -8.83 12.06
CA THR A 69 2.45 -7.71 12.76
C THR A 69 2.97 -6.61 11.83
N VAL A 70 3.13 -5.40 12.40
CA VAL A 70 3.83 -4.29 11.74
C VAL A 70 5.27 -4.67 11.37
N ALA A 71 5.94 -5.44 12.23
CA ALA A 71 7.30 -5.92 11.97
C ALA A 71 7.37 -6.86 10.76
N GLU A 72 6.36 -7.70 10.55
CA GLU A 72 6.26 -8.56 9.37
C GLU A 72 5.96 -7.76 8.11
N THR A 73 5.07 -6.77 8.19
CA THR A 73 4.79 -5.87 7.07
C THR A 73 6.05 -5.15 6.60
N ILE A 74 6.88 -4.67 7.54
CA ILE A 74 8.16 -4.01 7.20
C ILE A 74 9.15 -5.00 6.59
N ARG A 75 9.32 -6.19 7.17
CA ARG A 75 10.20 -7.24 6.61
C ARG A 75 9.76 -7.68 5.21
N MET A 76 8.45 -7.72 4.97
CA MET A 76 7.88 -7.96 3.66
C MET A 76 8.25 -6.84 2.68
N LEU A 77 8.11 -5.56 3.07
CA LEU A 77 8.55 -4.43 2.24
C LEU A 77 10.06 -4.45 1.95
N GLU A 78 10.88 -4.96 2.87
CA GLU A 78 12.33 -5.12 2.65
C GLU A 78 12.62 -6.22 1.62
N ARG A 79 11.94 -7.35 1.73
CA ARG A 79 12.14 -8.55 0.90
C ARG A 79 11.53 -8.43 -0.50
N ASP A 80 10.30 -7.95 -0.59
CA ASP A 80 9.54 -7.87 -1.83
C ASP A 80 9.69 -6.49 -2.49
N LYS A 81 10.48 -6.46 -3.56
CA LYS A 81 10.72 -5.24 -4.34
C LYS A 81 9.44 -4.72 -5.01
N ASP A 82 8.60 -5.60 -5.54
CA ASP A 82 7.43 -5.17 -6.33
C ASP A 82 6.38 -4.56 -5.41
N THR A 83 6.07 -5.21 -4.29
CA THR A 83 5.18 -4.66 -3.25
C THR A 83 5.72 -3.33 -2.74
N ARG A 84 7.01 -3.24 -2.42
CA ARG A 84 7.63 -2.00 -1.96
C ARG A 84 7.49 -0.84 -2.95
N LEU A 85 7.66 -1.12 -4.25
CA LEU A 85 7.51 -0.12 -5.31
C LEU A 85 6.05 0.34 -5.44
N ILE A 86 5.08 -0.58 -5.35
CA ILE A 86 3.65 -0.24 -5.36
C ILE A 86 3.30 0.65 -4.17
N CYS A 87 3.86 0.37 -2.99
CA CYS A 87 3.71 1.22 -1.81
C CYS A 87 4.49 2.54 -1.90
N GLY A 88 5.24 2.80 -2.98
CA GLY A 88 5.94 4.07 -3.19
C GLY A 88 7.21 4.26 -2.35
N PHE A 89 7.82 3.17 -1.86
CA PHE A 89 9.04 3.24 -1.05
C PHE A 89 10.30 2.91 -1.86
N ALA A 90 11.37 3.65 -1.60
CA ALA A 90 12.72 3.30 -2.04
C ALA A 90 13.36 2.29 -1.07
N ARG A 91 14.38 1.56 -1.52
CA ARG A 91 15.06 0.53 -0.70
C ARG A 91 15.65 1.11 0.60
N ASP A 92 16.16 2.34 0.54
CA ASP A 92 16.76 3.08 1.65
C ASP A 92 15.74 3.94 2.43
N LYS A 93 14.47 3.94 2.01
CA LYS A 93 13.39 4.75 2.60
C LYS A 93 12.17 3.90 2.93
N ILE A 94 12.39 2.82 3.67
CA ILE A 94 11.32 1.97 4.23
C ILE A 94 11.01 2.46 5.64
N PRO A 95 9.73 2.63 6.01
CA PRO A 95 9.37 3.04 7.36
C PRO A 95 9.79 2.01 8.41
N GLY A 96 10.35 2.48 9.52
CA GLY A 96 10.55 1.67 10.72
C GLY A 96 9.25 1.46 11.51
N GLN A 97 9.26 0.54 12.47
CA GLN A 97 8.08 0.19 13.28
C GLN A 97 7.49 1.40 14.02
N ASP A 98 8.33 2.26 14.61
CA ASP A 98 7.86 3.48 15.28
C ASP A 98 7.18 4.46 14.32
N ALA A 99 7.75 4.68 13.13
CA ALA A 99 7.15 5.54 12.11
C ALA A 99 5.78 4.99 11.66
N PHE A 100 5.69 3.68 11.44
CA PHE A 100 4.45 3.02 11.06
C PHE A 100 3.41 3.06 12.19
N GLY A 101 3.83 2.83 13.44
CA GLY A 101 2.96 2.93 14.61
C GLY A 101 2.41 4.34 14.83
N ARG A 102 3.21 5.39 14.58
CA ARG A 102 2.74 6.77 14.58
C ARG A 102 1.69 7.01 13.49
N PHE A 103 1.90 6.49 12.29
CA PHE A 103 0.91 6.55 11.22
C PHE A 103 -0.41 5.85 11.63
N LEU A 104 -0.35 4.65 12.21
CA LEU A 104 -1.55 3.95 12.68
C LEU A 104 -2.31 4.75 13.76
N LYS A 105 -1.59 5.40 14.68
CA LYS A 105 -2.22 6.30 15.66
C LYS A 105 -2.95 7.47 15.00
N LYS A 106 -2.37 8.06 13.95
CA LYS A 106 -3.04 9.12 13.17
C LYS A 106 -4.27 8.59 12.43
N LEU A 107 -4.16 7.39 11.85
CA LEU A 107 -5.27 6.75 11.16
C LEU A 107 -6.46 6.51 12.09
N VAL A 108 -6.22 5.97 13.30
CA VAL A 108 -7.26 5.72 14.30
C VAL A 108 -7.97 7.02 14.73
N LYS A 109 -7.26 8.16 14.81
CA LYS A 109 -7.90 9.45 15.08
C LYS A 109 -8.89 9.90 14.00
N GLN A 110 -8.76 9.37 12.79
CA GLN A 110 -9.61 9.68 11.64
C GLN A 110 -10.71 8.61 11.44
N GLU A 111 -11.12 7.91 12.50
CA GLU A 111 -12.13 6.86 12.49
C GLU A 111 -13.40 7.26 11.71
N ALA A 112 -13.93 8.46 11.93
CA ALA A 112 -15.12 8.94 11.23
C ALA A 112 -14.95 8.99 9.69
N LEU A 113 -13.77 9.40 9.20
CA LEU A 113 -13.46 9.41 7.77
C LEU A 113 -13.22 8.00 7.23
N LEU A 114 -12.68 7.09 8.05
CA LEU A 114 -12.52 5.69 7.69
C LEU A 114 -13.90 5.02 7.51
N GLU A 115 -14.85 5.29 8.42
CA GLU A 115 -16.24 4.85 8.30
C GLU A 115 -16.93 5.44 7.07
N GLU A 116 -16.68 6.71 6.73
CA GLU A 116 -17.18 7.30 5.48
C GLU A 116 -16.62 6.57 4.25
N CYS A 117 -15.34 6.21 4.25
CA CYS A 117 -14.73 5.44 3.16
C CYS A 117 -15.42 4.08 3.01
N PHE A 118 -15.68 3.38 4.12
CA PHE A 118 -16.37 2.09 4.11
C PHE A 118 -17.82 2.23 3.61
N ALA A 119 -18.57 3.18 4.14
CA ALA A 119 -19.95 3.44 3.71
C ALA A 119 -20.02 3.78 2.22
N SER A 120 -19.09 4.61 1.71
CA SER A 120 -19.01 4.94 0.29
C SER A 120 -18.68 3.72 -0.57
N LEU A 121 -17.78 2.84 -0.12
CA LEU A 121 -17.46 1.60 -0.84
C LEU A 121 -18.67 0.66 -0.91
N VAL A 122 -19.39 0.48 0.20
CA VAL A 122 -20.61 -0.35 0.25
C VAL A 122 -21.71 0.22 -0.66
N ASP A 123 -21.90 1.54 -0.67
CA ASP A 123 -22.89 2.18 -1.54
C ASP A 123 -22.57 2.00 -3.03
N ARG A 124 -21.28 2.08 -3.41
CA ARG A 124 -20.84 1.78 -4.78
C ARG A 124 -21.17 0.35 -5.18
N LEU A 125 -20.84 -0.62 -4.32
CA LEU A 125 -21.10 -2.04 -4.58
C LEU A 125 -22.58 -2.42 -4.59
N ARG A 126 -23.46 -1.64 -3.94
CA ARG A 126 -24.92 -1.85 -4.01
C ARG A 126 -25.55 -1.37 -5.31
N LYS A 127 -24.87 -0.49 -6.04
CA LYS A 127 -25.35 0.13 -7.29
C LYS A 127 -24.88 -0.62 -8.55
N GLU A 128 -23.97 -1.57 -8.38
CA GLU A 128 -23.56 -2.56 -9.39
C GLU A 128 -24.52 -3.76 -9.39
#